data_AF-A0A3N9V2U8-F1
#
_entry.id   AF-A0A3N9V2U8-F1
#
_cell.length_a   1.000
_cell.length_b   1.000
_cell.length_c   1.000
_cell.angle_alpha   90.00
_cell.angle_beta   90.00
_cell.angle_gamma   90.00
#
_symmetry.space_group_name_H-M   'P 1'
#
loop_
_entity.id
_entity.type
_entity.pdbx_description
1 polymer ?
#
loop_
_entity_poly.entity_id
_entity_poly.type
_entity_poly.pdbx_seq_one_letter_code
_entity_poly.pdbx_strand_id
1 'polypeptide(L)'
;MAVAVEVTMSTKQPALNILVALFLFAALFAAGYALQHTVSTFLLSFVIAYLLDPLVVILERRKINRLSGIAVVYIALGIVGVFCFAFLVPSLSFRWESLLTDLPRYVQKGKDLINAGSYQPMYATEEWRWLLDKLAEGLDTLISKFGSGMYNAVGRVAFNLLNLLLAPILVFFMLYYKQDICQGITSWIPVRQRTTILELGREINSSVGGYLRGQMIVSLIVAVLSTAALLYLNIDYALLNGIFAGLASILPFIG
;
A
#
# COMPACT_ATOMS: atom_id res chain seq x y z
N MET A 1 -48.13 30.26 -40.36
CA MET A 1 -47.93 30.30 -38.89
C MET A 1 -47.61 28.94 -38.26
N ALA A 2 -47.98 27.78 -38.85
CA ALA A 2 -47.68 26.47 -38.27
C ALA A 2 -46.22 25.99 -38.40
N VAL A 3 -45.50 26.42 -39.45
CA VAL A 3 -44.12 25.95 -39.73
C VAL A 3 -43.06 26.56 -38.77
N ALA A 4 -43.35 27.70 -38.13
CA ALA A 4 -42.42 28.33 -37.18
C ALA A 4 -42.40 27.66 -35.79
N VAL A 5 -43.40 26.85 -35.47
CA VAL A 5 -43.54 26.18 -34.16
C VAL A 5 -42.82 24.82 -34.14
N GLU A 6 -42.70 24.14 -35.28
CA GLU A 6 -41.99 22.86 -35.38
C GLU A 6 -40.47 23.01 -35.22
N VAL A 7 -39.88 24.10 -35.72
CA VAL A 7 -38.43 24.35 -35.67
C VAL A 7 -37.96 24.73 -34.26
N THR A 8 -38.85 25.30 -33.43
CA THR A 8 -38.53 25.68 -32.04
C THR A 8 -38.59 24.51 -31.04
N MET A 9 -39.20 23.37 -31.42
CA MET A 9 -39.25 22.16 -30.59
C MET A 9 -38.01 21.27 -30.76
N SER A 10 -37.39 21.24 -31.95
CA SER A 10 -36.21 20.41 -32.24
C SER A 10 -34.91 20.96 -31.63
N THR A 11 -34.81 22.27 -31.45
CA THR A 11 -33.59 22.93 -30.94
C THR A 11 -33.45 22.95 -29.42
N LYS A 12 -34.52 22.68 -28.65
CA LYS A 12 -34.46 22.60 -27.18
C LYS A 12 -33.99 21.26 -26.63
N GLN A 13 -34.14 20.18 -27.40
CA GLN A 13 -33.67 18.84 -27.04
C GLN A 13 -32.14 18.70 -26.95
N PRO A 14 -31.32 19.24 -27.88
CA PRO A 14 -29.87 19.14 -27.76
C PRO A 14 -29.31 19.96 -26.59
N ALA A 15 -29.87 21.15 -26.31
CA ALA A 15 -29.45 21.98 -25.19
C ALA A 15 -29.77 21.33 -23.83
N LEU A 16 -30.93 20.69 -23.71
CA LEU A 16 -31.30 19.92 -22.52
C LEU A 16 -30.40 18.70 -22.33
N ASN A 17 -30.08 17.95 -23.40
CA ASN A 17 -29.19 16.80 -23.33
C ASN A 17 -27.76 17.21 -22.93
N ILE A 18 -27.27 18.35 -23.42
CA ILE A 18 -25.96 18.90 -23.05
C ILE A 18 -25.95 19.31 -21.57
N LEU A 19 -26.99 19.97 -21.08
CA LEU A 19 -27.11 20.35 -19.66
C LEU A 19 -27.19 19.12 -18.74
N VAL A 20 -27.95 18.09 -19.13
CA VAL A 20 -28.04 16.82 -18.41
C VAL A 20 -26.70 16.10 -18.41
N ALA A 21 -25.99 16.06 -19.54
CA ALA A 21 -24.66 15.46 -19.63
C ALA A 21 -23.63 16.20 -18.76
N LEU A 22 -23.65 17.55 -18.77
CA LEU A 22 -22.81 18.38 -17.90
C LEU A 22 -23.11 18.17 -16.41
N PHE A 23 -24.39 18.08 -16.06
CA PHE A 23 -24.81 17.79 -14.68
C PHE A 23 -24.39 16.39 -14.23
N LEU A 24 -24.60 15.37 -15.06
CA LEU A 24 -24.13 14.01 -14.80
C LEU A 24 -22.61 13.95 -14.66
N PHE A 25 -21.89 14.65 -15.53
CA PHE A 25 -20.43 14.72 -15.48
C PHE A 25 -19.95 15.40 -14.19
N ALA A 26 -20.54 16.54 -13.82
CA ALA A 26 -20.22 17.25 -12.58
C ALA A 26 -20.58 16.42 -11.33
N ALA A 27 -21.72 15.73 -11.34
CA ALA A 27 -22.13 14.84 -10.26
C ALA A 27 -21.18 13.64 -10.14
N LEU A 28 -20.74 13.05 -11.25
CA LEU A 28 -19.76 11.97 -11.27
C LEU A 28 -18.39 12.45 -10.73
N PHE A 29 -17.97 13.66 -11.09
CA PHE A 29 -16.72 14.26 -10.63
C PHE A 29 -16.76 14.59 -9.13
N ALA A 30 -17.86 15.19 -8.66
CA ALA A 30 -18.08 15.49 -7.24
C ALA A 30 -18.18 14.21 -6.39
N ALA A 31 -18.89 13.18 -6.89
CA ALA A 31 -18.93 11.88 -6.26
C ALA A 31 -17.54 11.22 -6.22
N GLY A 32 -16.76 11.32 -7.30
CA GLY A 32 -15.38 10.82 -7.35
C GLY A 32 -14.47 11.49 -6.32
N TYR A 33 -14.60 12.81 -6.12
CA TYR A 33 -13.84 13.54 -5.11
C TYR A 33 -14.27 13.17 -3.68
N ALA A 34 -15.58 13.09 -3.42
CA ALA A 34 -16.12 12.71 -2.12
C ALA A 34 -15.80 11.24 -1.75
N LEU A 35 -15.67 10.36 -2.73
CA LEU A 35 -15.42 8.93 -2.55
C LEU A 35 -13.97 8.52 -2.74
N GLN A 36 -13.03 9.45 -2.94
CA GLN A 36 -11.63 9.13 -3.24
C GLN A 36 -11.00 8.13 -2.25
N HIS A 37 -11.29 8.30 -0.96
CA HIS A 37 -10.79 7.39 0.09
C HIS A 37 -11.39 5.97 -0.03
N THR A 38 -12.69 5.88 -0.29
CA THR A 38 -13.41 4.61 -0.46
C THR A 38 -12.97 3.89 -1.73
N VAL A 39 -12.84 4.62 -2.84
CA VAL A 39 -12.38 4.08 -4.13
C VAL A 39 -10.95 3.55 -4.02
N SER A 40 -10.05 4.27 -3.35
CA SER A 40 -8.68 3.80 -3.10
C SER A 40 -8.65 2.49 -2.30
N THR A 41 -9.46 2.40 -1.24
CA THR A 41 -9.57 1.18 -0.41
C THR A 41 -10.15 0.01 -1.22
N PHE A 42 -11.14 0.28 -2.07
CA PHE A 42 -11.74 -0.71 -2.96
C PHE A 42 -10.75 -1.21 -4.01
N LEU A 43 -10.00 -0.31 -4.66
CA LEU A 43 -8.96 -0.67 -5.63
C LEU A 43 -7.85 -1.50 -4.99
N LEU A 44 -7.39 -1.10 -3.79
CA LEU A 44 -6.41 -1.87 -3.05
C LEU A 44 -6.94 -3.28 -2.73
N SER A 45 -8.19 -3.37 -2.28
CA SER A 45 -8.85 -4.65 -2.01
C SER A 45 -8.98 -5.50 -3.28
N PHE A 46 -9.26 -4.89 -4.42
CA PHE A 46 -9.31 -5.58 -5.72
C PHE A 46 -7.96 -6.17 -6.11
N VAL A 47 -6.88 -5.39 -5.98
CA VAL A 47 -5.52 -5.87 -6.25
C VAL A 47 -5.15 -7.02 -5.32
N ILE A 48 -5.41 -6.89 -4.02
CA ILE A 48 -5.15 -7.95 -3.04
C ILE A 48 -5.98 -9.20 -3.35
N ALA A 49 -7.29 -9.06 -3.59
CA ALA A 49 -8.15 -10.18 -3.94
C ALA A 49 -7.65 -10.89 -5.21
N TYR A 50 -7.24 -10.13 -6.23
CA TYR A 50 -6.68 -10.68 -7.44
C TYR A 50 -5.36 -11.44 -7.19
N LEU A 51 -4.52 -10.93 -6.30
CA LEU A 51 -3.27 -11.58 -5.90
C LEU A 51 -3.51 -12.89 -5.11
N LEU A 52 -4.55 -12.92 -4.28
CA LEU A 52 -4.91 -14.07 -3.45
C LEU A 52 -5.75 -15.14 -4.18
N ASP A 53 -6.47 -14.77 -5.25
CA ASP A 53 -7.33 -15.70 -5.99
C ASP A 53 -6.59 -16.94 -6.53
N PRO A 54 -5.35 -16.87 -7.06
CA PRO A 54 -4.58 -18.05 -7.43
C PRO A 54 -4.39 -19.04 -6.29
N LEU A 55 -4.17 -18.56 -5.06
CA LEU A 55 -4.02 -19.41 -3.88
C LEU A 55 -5.34 -20.14 -3.56
N VAL A 56 -6.46 -19.42 -3.64
CA VAL A 56 -7.80 -20.00 -3.45
C VAL A 56 -8.11 -21.02 -4.56
N VAL A 57 -7.79 -20.72 -5.82
CA VAL A 57 -8.01 -21.64 -6.95
C VAL A 57 -7.16 -22.90 -6.84
N ILE A 58 -5.93 -22.82 -6.33
CA ILE A 58 -5.09 -24.00 -6.06
C ILE A 58 -5.76 -24.92 -5.01
N LEU A 59 -6.36 -24.34 -3.96
CA LEU A 59 -7.11 -25.08 -2.95
C LEU A 59 -8.40 -25.67 -3.52
N GLU A 60 -9.12 -24.91 -4.36
CA GLU A 60 -10.33 -25.35 -5.05
C GLU A 60 -10.08 -26.57 -5.95
N ARG A 61 -8.95 -26.58 -6.68
CA ARG A 61 -8.49 -27.73 -7.48
C ARG A 61 -8.21 -28.98 -6.65
N ARG A 62 -7.96 -28.83 -5.34
CA ARG A 62 -7.80 -29.94 -4.38
C ARG A 62 -9.14 -30.39 -3.75
N LYS A 63 -10.28 -30.02 -4.35
CA LYS A 63 -11.64 -30.31 -3.87
C LYS A 63 -12.03 -29.62 -2.55
N ILE A 64 -11.34 -28.55 -2.17
CA ILE A 64 -11.75 -27.70 -1.04
C ILE A 64 -12.82 -26.72 -1.53
N ASN A 65 -13.92 -26.55 -0.79
CA ASN A 65 -14.94 -25.57 -1.18
C ASN A 65 -14.35 -24.15 -1.13
N ARG A 66 -14.88 -23.23 -1.95
CA ARG A 66 -14.31 -21.88 -2.11
C ARG A 66 -14.24 -21.11 -0.78
N LEU A 67 -15.28 -21.24 0.06
CA LEU A 67 -15.34 -20.59 1.38
C LEU A 67 -14.20 -21.05 2.30
N SER A 68 -13.99 -22.36 2.44
CA SER A 68 -12.89 -22.92 3.23
C SER A 68 -11.53 -22.60 2.61
N GLY A 69 -11.43 -22.55 1.28
CA GLY A 69 -10.21 -22.08 0.60
C GLY A 69 -9.83 -20.66 1.00
N ILE A 70 -10.80 -19.74 0.99
CA ILE A 70 -10.60 -18.35 1.44
C ILE A 70 -10.23 -18.31 2.92
N ALA A 71 -10.93 -19.06 3.78
CA ALA A 71 -10.63 -19.13 5.20
C ALA A 71 -9.20 -19.61 5.49
N VAL A 72 -8.74 -20.65 4.78
CA VAL A 72 -7.37 -21.17 4.88
C VAL A 72 -6.34 -20.11 4.49
N VAL A 73 -6.58 -19.39 3.39
CA VAL A 73 -5.69 -18.30 2.95
C VAL A 73 -5.65 -17.18 4.00
N TYR A 74 -6.80 -16.80 4.57
CA TYR A 74 -6.86 -15.78 5.63
C TYR A 74 -6.14 -16.20 6.91
N ILE A 75 -6.30 -17.46 7.32
CA ILE A 75 -5.58 -18.02 8.48
C ILE A 75 -4.06 -18.01 8.21
N ALA A 76 -3.64 -18.46 7.03
CA ALA A 76 -2.22 -18.46 6.66
C ALA A 76 -1.63 -17.03 6.67
N LEU A 77 -2.34 -16.06 6.08
CA LEU A 77 -1.95 -14.65 6.12
C LEU A 77 -1.93 -14.10 7.55
N GLY A 78 -2.90 -14.48 8.38
CA GLY A 78 -2.96 -14.10 9.79
C GLY A 78 -1.77 -14.63 10.58
N ILE A 79 -1.41 -15.89 10.39
CA ILE A 79 -0.22 -16.51 11.04
C ILE A 79 1.05 -15.82 10.59
N VAL A 80 1.24 -15.62 9.29
CA VAL A 80 2.40 -14.90 8.74
C VAL A 80 2.43 -13.46 9.26
N GLY A 81 1.28 -12.80 9.33
CA GLY A 81 1.14 -11.43 9.84
C GLY A 81 1.49 -11.32 11.33
N VAL A 82 0.98 -12.21 12.17
CA VAL A 82 1.30 -12.27 13.60
C VAL A 82 2.77 -12.60 13.80
N PHE A 83 3.32 -13.56 13.06
CA PHE A 83 4.74 -13.89 13.11
C PHE A 83 5.60 -12.68 12.72
N CYS A 84 5.29 -12.04 11.59
CA CYS A 84 5.96 -10.82 11.17
C CYS A 84 5.84 -9.74 12.26
N PHE A 85 4.65 -9.47 12.79
CA PHE A 85 4.47 -8.43 13.80
C PHE A 85 5.23 -8.75 15.10
N ALA A 86 5.14 -9.97 15.60
CA ALA A 86 5.79 -10.43 16.82
C ALA A 86 7.32 -10.46 16.72
N PHE A 87 7.89 -10.62 15.52
CA PHE A 87 9.34 -10.57 15.33
C PHE A 87 9.83 -9.17 14.92
N LEU A 88 9.07 -8.44 14.08
CA LEU A 88 9.44 -7.14 13.52
C LEU A 88 9.33 -6.02 14.55
N VAL A 89 8.25 -5.98 15.33
CA VAL A 89 8.07 -4.91 16.33
C VAL A 89 9.17 -4.96 17.39
N PRO A 90 9.50 -6.11 18.01
CA PRO A 90 10.58 -6.16 19.00
C PRO A 90 11.96 -5.95 18.39
N SER A 91 12.21 -6.49 17.19
CA SER A 91 13.47 -6.31 16.46
C SER A 91 13.78 -4.83 16.20
N LEU A 92 12.76 -4.05 15.83
CA LEU A 92 12.85 -2.60 15.70
C LEU A 92 13.04 -1.96 17.08
N SER A 93 12.18 -2.25 18.05
CA SER A 93 12.18 -1.51 19.32
C SER A 93 13.46 -1.68 20.15
N PHE A 94 14.07 -2.87 20.19
CA PHE A 94 15.28 -3.10 21.00
C PHE A 94 16.55 -2.39 20.51
N ARG A 95 16.56 -1.83 19.29
CA ARG A 95 17.74 -1.12 18.75
C ARG A 95 17.59 0.38 18.63
N TRP A 96 16.35 0.86 18.52
CA TRP A 96 16.11 2.30 18.48
C TRP A 96 16.34 2.93 19.85
N GLU A 97 16.00 2.27 20.96
CA GLU A 97 16.29 2.80 22.29
C GLU A 97 17.79 2.97 22.53
N SER A 98 18.63 2.00 22.17
CA SER A 98 20.09 2.15 22.30
C SER A 98 20.64 3.22 21.37
N LEU A 99 20.17 3.28 20.11
CA LEU A 99 20.62 4.33 19.18
C LEU A 99 20.20 5.73 19.64
N LEU A 100 18.97 5.91 20.12
CA LEU A 100 18.46 7.20 20.59
C LEU A 100 19.03 7.60 21.96
N THR A 101 19.44 6.64 22.79
CA THR A 101 20.07 6.89 24.10
C THR A 101 21.57 7.12 23.97
N ASP A 102 22.24 6.43 23.02
CA ASP A 102 23.68 6.53 22.80
C ASP A 102 24.07 7.65 21.83
N LEU A 103 23.22 8.04 20.87
CA LEU A 103 23.49 9.18 19.97
C LEU A 103 23.84 10.47 20.72
N PRO A 104 23.01 10.91 21.70
CA PRO A 104 23.32 12.10 22.49
C PRO A 104 24.66 11.98 23.22
N ARG A 105 24.99 10.77 23.69
CA ARG A 105 26.26 10.48 24.35
C ARG A 105 27.46 10.57 23.39
N TYR A 106 27.30 10.16 22.13
CA TYR A 106 28.33 10.33 21.10
C TYR A 106 28.49 11.81 20.70
N VAL A 107 27.38 12.55 20.57
CA VAL A 107 27.42 14.00 20.31
C VAL A 107 28.09 14.73 21.48
N GLN A 108 27.78 14.37 22.72
CA GLN A 108 28.37 14.96 23.91
C GLN A 108 29.87 14.63 24.02
N LYS A 109 30.28 13.38 23.77
CA LYS A 109 31.70 13.02 23.67
C LYS A 109 32.43 13.83 22.60
N GLY A 110 31.78 14.11 21.46
CA GLY A 110 32.31 14.99 20.42
C GLY A 110 32.50 16.43 20.91
N LYS A 111 31.50 16.99 21.61
CA LYS A 111 31.60 18.33 22.23
C LYS A 111 32.72 18.37 23.29
N ASP A 112 32.82 17.34 24.12
CA ASP A 112 33.82 17.26 25.18
C ASP A 112 35.25 17.14 24.62
N LEU A 113 35.44 16.40 23.53
CA LEU A 113 36.75 16.30 22.84
C LEU A 113 37.20 17.63 22.22
N ILE A 114 36.26 18.43 21.69
CA ILE A 114 36.51 19.77 21.16
C ILE A 114 36.82 20.75 22.30
N ASN A 115 36.06 20.69 23.39
CA ASN A 115 36.22 21.58 24.55
C ASN A 115 37.46 21.24 25.41
N ALA A 116 37.89 19.97 25.46
CA ALA A 116 39.05 19.52 26.23
C ALA A 116 40.40 19.83 25.56
N GLY A 117 40.41 20.50 24.41
CA GLY A 117 41.63 21.01 23.76
C GLY A 117 42.60 19.95 23.22
N SER A 118 42.22 18.66 23.23
CA SER A 118 43.09 17.56 22.78
C SER A 118 43.20 17.47 21.26
N TYR A 119 42.25 18.08 20.54
CA TYR A 119 42.35 18.37 19.12
C TYR A 119 41.88 19.80 18.94
N GLN A 120 42.83 20.75 18.81
CA GLN A 120 42.55 22.04 18.18
C GLN A 120 42.84 21.88 16.68
N PRO A 121 41.93 21.36 15.85
CA PRO A 121 42.07 21.62 14.43
C PRO A 121 41.95 23.13 14.27
N MET A 122 42.83 23.73 13.48
CA MET A 122 42.88 25.16 13.14
C MET A 122 41.56 25.70 12.52
N TYR A 123 40.56 24.82 12.34
CA TYR A 123 39.22 25.04 11.81
C TYR A 123 38.09 24.68 12.79
N ALA A 124 38.36 24.53 14.10
CA ALA A 124 37.30 24.41 15.13
C ALA A 124 36.61 25.77 15.36
N THR A 125 35.97 26.29 14.31
CA THR A 125 35.19 27.53 14.31
C THR A 125 33.88 27.35 15.07
N GLU A 126 33.26 28.48 15.45
CA GLU A 126 31.91 28.52 16.04
C GLU A 126 30.86 27.75 15.22
N GLU A 127 31.11 27.56 13.93
CA GLU A 127 30.31 26.77 12.98
C GLU A 127 30.16 25.30 13.41
N TRP A 128 31.21 24.69 13.96
CA TRP A 128 31.15 23.31 14.46
C TRP A 128 30.36 23.19 15.76
N ARG A 129 30.45 24.19 16.65
CA ARG A 129 29.62 24.24 17.86
C ARG A 129 28.16 24.44 17.50
N TRP A 130 27.87 25.39 16.59
CA TRP A 130 26.52 25.62 16.08
C TRP A 130 25.93 24.38 15.39
N LEU A 131 26.71 23.64 14.60
CA LEU A 131 26.27 22.41 13.94
C LEU A 131 25.96 21.30 14.96
N LEU A 132 26.81 21.12 15.97
CA LEU A 132 26.61 20.13 17.04
C LEU A 132 25.43 20.49 17.96
N ASP A 133 25.18 21.78 18.19
CA ASP A 133 24.01 22.26 18.93
C ASP A 133 22.72 22.07 18.11
N LYS A 134 22.74 22.39 16.82
CA LYS A 134 21.62 22.11 15.89
C LYS A 134 21.32 20.63 15.76
N LEU A 135 22.35 19.78 15.72
CA LEU A 135 22.20 18.32 15.73
C LEU A 135 21.58 17.84 17.04
N ALA A 136 22.03 18.33 18.19
CA ALA A 136 21.45 17.97 19.49
C ALA A 136 19.97 18.37 19.59
N GLU A 137 19.63 19.62 19.23
CA GLU A 137 18.23 20.10 19.20
C GLU A 137 17.37 19.29 18.22
N GLY A 138 17.89 19.00 17.02
CA GLY A 138 17.18 18.21 16.01
C GLY A 138 16.92 16.77 16.46
N LEU A 139 17.87 16.18 17.19
CA LEU A 139 17.74 14.84 17.77
C LEU A 139 16.71 14.81 18.90
N ASP A 140 16.70 15.77 19.82
CA ASP A 140 15.68 15.86 20.87
C ASP A 140 14.27 16.01 20.29
N THR A 141 14.14 16.79 19.21
CA THR A 141 12.88 16.98 18.49
C THR A 141 12.45 15.71 17.73
N LEU A 142 13.40 14.97 17.16
CA LEU A 142 13.15 13.69 16.50
C LEU A 142 12.77 12.60 17.52
N ILE A 143 13.51 12.46 18.62
CA ILE A 143 13.26 11.48 19.68
C ILE A 143 11.87 11.70 20.30
N SER A 144 11.52 12.95 20.63
CA SER A 144 10.19 13.28 21.16
C SER A 144 9.06 13.04 20.17
N LYS A 145 9.27 13.31 18.87
CA LYS A 145 8.29 13.03 17.80
C LYS A 145 8.19 11.56 17.42
N PHE A 146 9.26 10.78 17.52
CA PHE A 146 9.26 9.34 17.23
C PHE A 146 8.68 8.53 18.40
N GLY A 147 9.06 8.86 19.64
CA GLY A 147 8.51 8.22 20.85
C GLY A 147 7.01 8.46 21.02
N SER A 148 6.55 9.71 20.82
CA SER A 148 5.11 10.02 20.78
C SER A 148 4.45 9.59 19.47
N GLY A 149 5.18 9.58 18.36
CA GLY A 149 4.66 9.25 17.03
C GLY A 149 4.37 7.76 16.84
N MET A 150 5.14 6.87 17.45
CA MET A 150 4.91 5.42 17.38
C MET A 150 3.69 5.01 18.22
N TYR A 151 3.54 5.57 19.42
CA TYR A 151 2.32 5.41 20.22
C TYR A 151 1.09 6.03 19.55
N ASN A 152 1.24 7.21 18.93
CA ASN A 152 0.15 7.84 18.18
C ASN A 152 -0.15 7.17 16.83
N ALA A 153 0.81 6.49 16.20
CA ALA A 153 0.59 5.71 14.98
C ALA A 153 -0.19 4.44 15.28
N VAL A 154 0.18 3.71 16.34
CA VAL A 154 -0.60 2.56 16.85
C VAL A 154 -2.00 3.01 17.30
N GLY A 155 -2.08 4.16 17.99
CA GLY A 155 -3.35 4.79 18.36
C GLY A 155 -4.21 5.23 17.18
N ARG A 156 -3.63 5.79 16.11
CA ARG A 156 -4.35 6.15 14.87
C ARG A 156 -4.78 4.94 14.04
N VAL A 157 -3.99 3.87 14.04
CA VAL A 157 -4.40 2.58 13.44
C VAL A 157 -5.61 2.01 14.20
N ALA A 158 -5.65 2.17 15.53
CA ALA A 158 -6.82 1.83 16.35
C ALA A 158 -8.01 2.79 16.17
N PHE A 159 -7.78 4.08 15.88
CA PHE A 159 -8.87 5.05 15.65
C PHE A 159 -9.52 4.96 14.26
N ASN A 160 -8.90 4.25 13.31
CA ASN A 160 -9.43 4.01 11.96
C ASN A 160 -9.84 2.54 11.72
N LEU A 161 -10.37 1.89 12.77
CA LEU A 161 -10.85 0.50 12.75
C LEU A 161 -11.81 0.19 11.59
N LEU A 162 -12.63 1.17 11.20
CA LEU A 162 -13.59 1.02 10.09
C LEU A 162 -12.88 0.75 8.75
N ASN A 163 -11.81 1.49 8.44
CA ASN A 163 -11.05 1.28 7.21
C ASN A 163 -10.22 -0.02 7.24
N LEU A 164 -9.66 -0.34 8.42
CA LEU A 164 -8.86 -1.56 8.61
C LEU A 164 -9.72 -2.84 8.50
N LEU A 165 -10.97 -2.79 8.95
CA LEU A 165 -11.94 -3.88 8.78
C LEU A 165 -12.51 -3.94 7.36
N LEU A 166 -12.72 -2.80 6.73
CA LEU A 166 -13.39 -2.74 5.43
C LEU A 166 -12.56 -3.42 4.32
N ALA A 167 -11.24 -3.21 4.29
CA ALA A 167 -10.38 -3.81 3.27
C ALA A 167 -10.43 -5.35 3.25
N PRO A 168 -10.17 -6.09 4.35
CA PRO A 168 -10.25 -7.55 4.37
C PRO A 168 -11.68 -8.06 4.12
N ILE A 169 -12.71 -7.30 4.49
CA ILE A 169 -14.10 -7.63 4.13
C ILE A 169 -14.28 -7.54 2.62
N LEU A 170 -13.85 -6.44 1.99
CA LEU A 170 -13.95 -6.26 0.53
C LEU A 170 -13.17 -7.34 -0.24
N VAL A 171 -11.97 -7.67 0.21
CA VAL A 171 -11.17 -8.77 -0.35
C VAL A 171 -11.94 -10.09 -0.27
N PHE A 172 -12.57 -10.38 0.88
CA PHE A 172 -13.38 -11.58 1.07
C PHE A 172 -14.55 -11.62 0.09
N PHE A 173 -15.32 -10.53 -0.01
CA PHE A 173 -16.46 -10.43 -0.93
C PHE A 173 -16.02 -10.60 -2.40
N MET A 174 -14.93 -9.94 -2.80
CA MET A 174 -14.40 -10.06 -4.16
C MET A 174 -13.91 -11.47 -4.49
N LEU A 175 -13.28 -12.15 -3.53
CA LEU A 175 -12.89 -13.54 -3.70
C LEU A 175 -14.11 -14.46 -3.76
N TYR A 176 -15.06 -14.32 -2.84
CA TYR A 176 -16.21 -15.22 -2.73
C TYR A 176 -17.15 -15.09 -3.94
N TYR A 177 -17.58 -13.87 -4.28
CA TYR A 177 -18.57 -13.59 -5.31
C TYR A 177 -17.98 -13.44 -6.73
N LYS A 178 -16.68 -13.64 -6.92
CA LYS A 178 -16.00 -13.48 -8.23
C LYS A 178 -16.78 -14.12 -9.38
N GLN A 179 -17.19 -15.38 -9.22
CA GLN A 179 -17.85 -16.14 -10.27
C GLN A 179 -19.25 -15.57 -10.58
N ASP A 180 -20.03 -15.24 -9.56
CA ASP A 180 -21.36 -14.65 -9.69
C ASP A 180 -21.29 -13.28 -10.36
N ILE A 181 -20.31 -12.44 -9.96
CA ILE A 181 -20.07 -11.13 -10.56
C ILE A 181 -19.70 -11.29 -12.03
N CYS A 182 -18.78 -12.19 -12.38
CA CYS A 182 -18.41 -12.44 -13.77
C CYS A 182 -19.58 -12.94 -14.61
N GLN A 183 -20.40 -13.86 -14.08
CA GLN A 183 -21.60 -14.35 -14.78
C GLN A 183 -22.64 -13.24 -14.95
N GLY A 184 -22.87 -12.44 -13.92
CA GLY A 184 -23.75 -11.27 -13.94
C GLY A 184 -23.34 -10.26 -15.00
N ILE A 185 -22.07 -9.85 -15.01
CA ILE A 185 -21.52 -8.95 -16.04
C ILE A 185 -21.67 -9.57 -17.42
N THR A 186 -21.37 -10.87 -17.57
CA THR A 186 -21.46 -11.57 -18.86
C THR A 186 -22.90 -11.65 -19.37
N SER A 187 -23.89 -11.63 -18.47
CA SER A 187 -25.32 -11.64 -18.82
C SER A 187 -25.82 -10.31 -19.41
N TRP A 188 -25.18 -9.20 -19.07
CA TRP A 188 -25.53 -7.86 -19.58
C TRP A 188 -24.92 -7.57 -20.96
N ILE A 189 -23.95 -8.37 -21.39
CA ILE A 189 -23.27 -8.17 -22.67
C ILE A 189 -24.17 -8.63 -23.84
N PRO A 190 -24.40 -7.78 -24.87
CA PRO A 190 -25.14 -8.17 -26.06
C PRO A 190 -24.52 -9.39 -26.76
N VAL A 191 -25.37 -10.34 -27.18
CA VAL A 191 -24.94 -11.63 -27.75
C VAL A 191 -23.94 -11.47 -28.91
N ARG A 192 -24.11 -10.44 -29.76
CA ARG A 192 -23.24 -10.18 -30.91
C ARG A 192 -21.79 -9.84 -30.55
N GLN A 193 -21.55 -9.20 -29.39
CA GLN A 193 -20.23 -8.73 -28.97
C GLN A 193 -19.63 -9.60 -27.85
N ARG A 194 -20.39 -10.59 -27.37
CA ARG A 194 -20.06 -11.38 -26.18
C ARG A 194 -18.74 -12.13 -26.32
N THR A 195 -18.50 -12.75 -27.46
CA THR A 195 -17.25 -13.49 -27.74
C THR A 195 -16.05 -12.56 -27.68
N THR A 196 -16.07 -11.45 -28.40
CA THR A 196 -14.99 -10.46 -28.44
C THR A 196 -14.68 -9.89 -27.06
N ILE A 197 -15.70 -9.51 -26.28
CA ILE A 197 -15.48 -8.94 -24.94
C ILE A 197 -14.92 -10.00 -23.96
N LEU A 198 -15.38 -11.25 -24.05
CA LEU A 198 -14.86 -12.33 -23.21
C LEU A 198 -13.42 -12.72 -23.58
N GLU A 199 -13.06 -12.70 -24.86
CA GLU A 199 -11.69 -12.92 -25.33
C GLU A 199 -10.76 -11.83 -24.83
N LEU A 200 -11.15 -10.56 -25.00
CA LEU A 200 -10.39 -9.43 -24.47
C LEU A 200 -10.24 -9.51 -22.94
N GLY A 201 -11.31 -9.87 -22.23
CA GLY A 201 -11.26 -10.06 -20.78
C GLY A 201 -10.30 -11.17 -20.35
N ARG A 202 -10.23 -12.28 -21.11
CA ARG A 202 -9.27 -13.36 -20.86
C ARG A 202 -7.84 -12.93 -21.13
N GLU A 203 -7.61 -12.16 -22.18
CA GLU A 203 -6.29 -11.61 -22.52
C GLU A 203 -5.80 -10.63 -21.44
N ILE A 204 -6.65 -9.69 -21.02
CA ILE A 204 -6.37 -8.79 -19.89
C ILE A 204 -6.06 -9.59 -18.63
N ASN A 205 -6.88 -10.59 -18.30
CA ASN A 205 -6.64 -11.44 -17.12
C ASN A 205 -5.32 -12.23 -17.23
N SER A 206 -4.95 -12.70 -18.41
CA SER A 206 -3.67 -13.38 -18.63
C SER A 206 -2.49 -12.43 -18.43
N SER A 207 -2.57 -11.22 -18.99
CA SER A 207 -1.54 -10.19 -18.90
C SER A 207 -1.36 -9.66 -17.48
N VAL A 208 -2.44 -9.27 -16.81
CA VAL A 208 -2.42 -8.79 -15.42
C VAL A 208 -1.96 -9.90 -14.47
N GLY A 209 -2.49 -11.11 -14.65
CA GLY A 209 -2.08 -12.27 -13.87
C GLY A 209 -0.63 -12.69 -14.11
N GLY A 210 -0.12 -12.52 -15.32
CA GLY A 210 1.29 -12.75 -15.66
C GLY A 210 2.21 -11.74 -14.99
N TYR A 211 1.88 -10.45 -15.08
CA TYR A 211 2.62 -9.36 -14.44
C TYR A 211 2.70 -9.54 -12.93
N LEU A 212 1.57 -9.77 -12.24
CA LEU A 212 1.55 -9.92 -10.79
C LEU A 212 2.33 -11.16 -10.33
N ARG A 213 2.24 -12.28 -11.05
CA ARG A 213 3.05 -13.48 -10.76
C ARG A 213 4.54 -13.21 -10.97
N GLY A 214 4.90 -12.49 -12.04
CA GLY A 214 6.27 -12.02 -12.26
C GLY A 214 6.77 -11.16 -11.11
N GLN A 215 5.96 -10.18 -10.67
CA GLN A 215 6.31 -9.28 -9.56
C GLN A 215 6.50 -10.03 -8.24
N MET A 216 5.70 -11.05 -7.96
CA MET A 216 5.86 -11.91 -6.78
C MET A 216 7.16 -12.73 -6.81
N ILE A 217 7.59 -13.17 -7.99
CA ILE A 217 8.87 -13.87 -8.16
C ILE A 217 10.02 -12.88 -7.99
N VAL A 218 9.92 -11.69 -8.60
CA VAL A 218 10.93 -10.63 -8.46
C VAL A 218 11.07 -10.20 -7.00
N SER A 219 9.97 -9.98 -6.28
CA SER A 219 10.02 -9.59 -4.87
C SER A 219 10.62 -10.68 -3.98
N LEU A 220 10.35 -11.95 -4.28
CA LEU A 220 10.99 -13.06 -3.59
C LEU A 220 12.51 -13.10 -3.86
N ILE A 221 12.93 -12.89 -5.11
CA ILE A 221 14.35 -12.81 -5.48
C ILE A 221 15.02 -11.64 -4.73
N VAL A 222 14.40 -10.46 -4.72
CA VAL A 222 14.89 -9.29 -3.98
C VAL A 222 15.01 -9.63 -2.50
N ALA A 223 14.00 -10.26 -1.89
CA ALA A 223 14.05 -10.62 -0.48
C ALA A 223 15.22 -11.55 -0.14
N VAL A 224 15.44 -12.58 -0.96
CA VAL A 224 16.51 -13.56 -0.77
C VAL A 224 17.89 -12.92 -0.98
N LEU A 225 18.08 -12.17 -2.07
CA LEU A 225 19.36 -11.54 -2.38
C LEU A 225 19.71 -10.44 -1.38
N SER A 226 18.74 -9.60 -0.99
CA SER A 226 18.94 -8.59 0.05
C SER A 226 19.27 -9.24 1.39
N THR A 227 18.57 -10.33 1.77
CA THR A 227 18.92 -11.08 3.00
C THR A 227 20.34 -11.61 2.93
N ALA A 228 20.74 -12.25 1.83
CA ALA A 228 22.07 -12.82 1.67
C ALA A 228 23.17 -11.75 1.73
N ALA A 229 22.95 -10.61 1.06
CA ALA A 229 23.88 -9.47 1.09
C ALA A 229 24.02 -8.88 2.50
N LEU A 230 22.91 -8.69 3.22
CA LEU A 230 22.93 -8.17 4.58
C LEU A 230 23.57 -9.15 5.56
N LEU A 231 23.34 -10.47 5.42
CA LEU A 231 24.02 -11.50 6.21
C LEU A 231 25.53 -11.48 5.93
N TYR A 232 25.94 -11.37 4.67
CA TYR A 232 27.35 -11.28 4.29
C TYR A 232 28.03 -10.05 4.90
N LEU A 233 27.32 -8.92 5.00
CA LEU A 233 27.81 -7.69 5.61
C LEU A 233 27.75 -7.70 7.16
N ASN A 234 27.31 -8.80 7.78
CA ASN A 234 27.02 -8.89 9.22
C ASN A 234 26.09 -7.76 9.70
N ILE A 235 25.16 -7.33 8.85
CA ILE A 235 24.11 -6.40 9.24
C ILE A 235 23.06 -7.18 9.98
N ASP A 236 22.74 -6.69 11.16
CA ASP A 236 21.74 -7.32 11.99
C ASP A 236 20.34 -7.32 11.38
N TYR A 237 19.55 -8.34 11.75
CA TYR A 237 18.21 -8.56 11.22
C TYR A 237 18.16 -8.62 9.69
N ALA A 238 19.22 -9.11 9.05
CA ALA A 238 19.33 -9.27 7.60
C ALA A 238 18.11 -9.93 6.95
N LEU A 239 17.58 -11.00 7.56
CA LEU A 239 16.37 -11.69 7.07
C LEU A 239 15.14 -10.79 7.06
N LEU A 240 14.96 -10.02 8.13
CA LEU A 240 13.81 -9.13 8.28
C LEU A 240 13.88 -7.95 7.30
N ASN A 241 15.05 -7.33 7.20
CA ASN A 241 15.32 -6.25 6.26
C ASN A 241 15.22 -6.72 4.80
N GLY A 242 15.67 -7.94 4.50
CA GLY A 242 15.51 -8.54 3.17
C GLY A 242 14.04 -8.78 2.83
N ILE A 243 13.26 -9.40 3.73
CA ILE A 243 11.80 -9.56 3.53
C ILE A 243 11.13 -8.21 3.31
N PHE A 244 11.46 -7.19 4.11
CA PHE A 244 10.94 -5.84 3.93
C PHE A 244 11.32 -5.24 2.57
N ALA A 245 12.56 -5.40 2.12
CA ALA A 245 13.01 -4.94 0.82
C ALA A 245 12.24 -5.61 -0.33
N GLY A 246 11.99 -6.93 -0.24
CA GLY A 246 11.16 -7.63 -1.21
C GLY A 246 9.70 -7.18 -1.20
N LEU A 247 9.09 -7.00 -0.02
CA LEU A 247 7.73 -6.47 0.08
C LEU A 247 7.63 -5.05 -0.48
N ALA A 248 8.61 -4.19 -0.18
CA ALA A 248 8.69 -2.84 -0.70
C ALA A 248 8.83 -2.83 -2.23
N SER A 249 9.53 -3.81 -2.81
CA SER A 249 9.68 -3.91 -4.26
C SER A 249 8.39 -4.34 -4.97
N ILE A 250 7.37 -4.86 -4.27
CA ILE A 250 6.06 -5.18 -4.88
C ILE A 250 5.34 -3.90 -5.29
N LEU A 251 5.48 -2.83 -4.51
CA LEU A 251 4.91 -1.55 -4.85
C LEU A 251 5.70 -0.96 -6.02
N PRO A 252 5.12 -0.84 -7.23
CA PRO A 252 5.77 -0.08 -8.27
C PRO A 252 5.93 1.33 -7.73
N PHE A 253 7.18 1.77 -7.53
CA PHE A 253 7.43 3.18 -7.33
C PHE A 253 6.76 3.90 -8.49
N ILE A 254 5.81 4.77 -8.17
CA ILE A 254 5.34 5.79 -9.10
C ILE A 254 6.61 6.60 -9.40
N GLY A 255 7.29 6.23 -10.47
CA GLY A 255 8.40 6.99 -11.03
C GLY A 255 7.87 8.27 -11.66
#